data_AF-A0AAN7TQW9-F1
#
_entry.id   AF-A0AAN7TQW9-F1
#
_cell.length_a   1.000
_cell.length_b   1.000
_cell.length_c   1.000
_cell.angle_alpha   90.00
_cell.angle_beta   90.00
_cell.angle_gamma   90.00
#
_symmetry.space_group_name_H-M   'P 1'
#
loop_
_entity.id
_entity.type
_entity.pdbx_description
1 polymer ?
#
loop_
_entity_poly.entity_id
_entity_poly.type
_entity_poly.pdbx_seq_one_letter_code
_entity_poly.pdbx_strand_id
1 'polypeptide(L)'
;MESLGKKFLYLEIDVERDSKIKLKDEELFFKVWRNVYIRNKCIFFHLRNFNRASKYFKLNFDSLREYQFKNYLTTLKIINDDTFFSNIDLHVPNKIIPYSVENLVINQNLLLKKGDLPDSINSLSFGRRFKEEISSGVLPKNLVKLRLGHNTKISSNFILPKTIKHLTLERNIN
;
A
#
# COMPACT_ATOMS: atom_id res chain seq x y z
N MET A 1 -40.33 25.76 30.29
CA MET A 1 -39.62 24.47 30.15
C MET A 1 -39.26 24.31 28.69
N GLU A 2 -37.96 24.44 28.42
CA GLU A 2 -37.32 24.27 27.12
C GLU A 2 -37.58 22.88 26.54
N SER A 3 -37.74 22.82 25.22
CA SER A 3 -37.44 21.61 24.45
C SER A 3 -36.91 22.05 23.09
N LEU A 4 -35.62 21.80 22.92
CA LEU A 4 -34.73 22.25 21.85
C LEU A 4 -35.15 21.69 20.49
N GLY A 5 -35.75 22.55 19.66
CA GLY A 5 -35.76 22.37 18.22
C GLY A 5 -34.34 22.50 17.70
N LYS A 6 -33.70 21.38 17.36
CA LYS A 6 -32.39 21.34 16.68
C LYS A 6 -32.49 22.15 15.38
N LYS A 7 -32.05 23.40 15.45
CA LYS A 7 -31.82 24.27 14.31
C LYS A 7 -30.61 23.71 13.57
N PHE A 8 -30.85 22.86 12.58
CA PHE A 8 -29.84 22.48 11.62
C PHE A 8 -29.42 23.77 10.89
N LEU A 9 -28.27 24.32 11.24
CA LEU A 9 -27.57 25.27 10.38
C LEU A 9 -27.07 24.49 9.17
N TYR A 10 -27.95 24.30 8.20
CA TYR A 10 -27.53 24.20 6.82
C TYR A 10 -26.92 25.57 6.50
N LEU A 11 -25.59 25.65 6.52
CA LEU A 11 -24.91 26.67 5.75
C LEU A 11 -25.18 26.29 4.29
N GLU A 12 -26.21 26.92 3.71
CA GLU A 12 -26.38 27.02 2.27
C GLU A 12 -25.03 27.41 1.70
N ILE A 13 -24.44 26.49 0.95
CA ILE A 13 -23.34 26.80 0.08
C ILE A 13 -24.00 27.50 -1.10
N ASP A 14 -24.24 28.81 -0.96
CA ASP A 14 -24.48 29.67 -2.11
C ASP A 14 -23.19 29.66 -2.93
N VAL A 15 -23.11 28.71 -3.85
CA VAL A 15 -22.25 28.79 -5.03
C VAL A 15 -22.95 29.72 -6.01
N GLU A 16 -23.24 30.95 -5.59
CA GLU A 16 -23.53 32.01 -6.56
C GLU A 16 -22.26 32.22 -7.37
N ARG A 17 -22.42 31.96 -8.67
CA ARG A 17 -21.44 32.22 -9.71
C ARG A 17 -21.29 33.73 -9.85
N ASP A 18 -20.59 34.37 -8.93
CA ASP A 18 -20.20 35.77 -9.11
C ASP A 18 -18.74 36.03 -8.71
N SER A 19 -17.99 36.46 -9.72
CA SER A 19 -16.73 37.19 -9.65
C SER A 19 -15.63 36.67 -8.72
N LYS A 20 -14.70 35.87 -9.27
CA LYS A 20 -13.25 35.84 -8.97
C LYS A 20 -12.79 36.34 -7.57
N ILE A 21 -13.28 35.76 -6.48
CA ILE A 21 -12.56 35.85 -5.19
C ILE A 21 -11.58 34.69 -5.16
N LYS A 22 -10.37 34.95 -5.67
CA LYS A 22 -9.23 34.05 -5.48
C LYS A 22 -8.82 34.16 -4.01
N LEU A 23 -9.55 33.45 -3.14
CA LEU A 23 -9.25 33.35 -1.72
C LEU A 23 -7.79 32.94 -1.58
N LYS A 24 -7.03 33.66 -0.75
CA LYS A 24 -5.64 33.29 -0.46
C LYS A 24 -5.63 31.93 0.23
N ASP A 25 -4.63 31.10 -0.06
CA ASP A 25 -4.53 29.72 0.44
C ASP A 25 -4.69 29.62 1.97
N GLU A 26 -4.20 30.62 2.70
CA GLU A 26 -4.33 30.71 4.17
C GLU A 26 -5.79 30.85 4.63
N GLU A 27 -6.60 31.62 3.91
CA GLU A 27 -8.01 31.82 4.27
C GLU A 27 -8.83 30.54 4.01
N LEU A 28 -8.52 29.84 2.91
CA LEU A 28 -9.08 28.52 2.62
C LEU A 28 -8.68 27.51 3.71
N PHE A 29 -7.40 27.51 4.10
CA PHE A 29 -6.88 26.66 5.17
C PHE A 29 -7.66 26.85 6.48
N PHE A 30 -7.84 28.10 6.94
CA PHE A 30 -8.57 28.35 8.18
C PHE A 30 -10.06 28.01 8.09
N LYS A 31 -10.71 28.20 6.93
CA LYS A 31 -12.10 27.76 6.72
C LYS A 31 -12.23 26.25 6.86
N VAL A 32 -11.29 25.49 6.27
CA VAL A 32 -11.24 24.02 6.40
C VAL A 32 -10.90 23.60 7.84
N TRP A 33 -9.90 24.23 8.47
CA TRP A 33 -9.37 23.84 9.78
C TRP A 33 -10.30 24.19 10.95
N ARG A 34 -11.11 25.25 10.82
CA ARG A 34 -12.13 25.62 11.82
C ARG A 34 -13.38 24.76 11.72
N ASN A 35 -13.63 24.09 10.59
CA ASN A 35 -14.71 23.12 10.47
C ASN A 35 -14.38 21.86 11.28
N VAL A 36 -15.01 21.71 12.45
CA VAL A 36 -14.78 20.60 13.39
C VAL A 36 -15.07 19.24 12.75
N TYR A 37 -16.07 19.16 11.86
CA TYR A 37 -16.38 17.93 11.13
C TYR A 37 -15.26 17.58 10.16
N ILE A 38 -14.88 18.49 9.26
CA ILE A 38 -13.82 18.22 8.27
C ILE A 38 -12.50 17.89 8.97
N ARG A 39 -12.12 18.68 9.98
CA ARG A 39 -10.90 18.47 10.76
C ARG A 39 -10.88 17.10 11.44
N ASN A 40 -11.95 16.72 12.13
CA ASN A 40 -11.94 15.50 12.95
C ASN A 40 -12.32 14.23 12.17
N LYS A 41 -13.29 14.31 11.27
CA LYS A 41 -13.86 13.16 10.54
C LYS A 41 -13.17 12.88 9.22
N CYS A 42 -12.58 13.88 8.57
CA CYS A 42 -11.84 13.69 7.33
C CYS A 42 -10.34 13.70 7.62
N ILE A 43 -9.80 14.84 8.07
CA ILE A 43 -8.35 15.05 8.19
C ILE A 43 -7.74 14.11 9.25
N PHE A 44 -8.19 14.21 10.50
CA PHE A 44 -7.64 13.35 11.56
C PHE A 44 -7.99 11.87 11.40
N PHE A 45 -9.11 11.54 10.78
CA PHE A 45 -9.44 10.16 10.45
C PHE A 45 -8.42 9.56 9.48
N HIS A 46 -8.15 10.23 8.35
CA HIS A 46 -7.18 9.76 7.37
C HIS A 46 -5.75 9.79 7.91
N LEU A 47 -5.36 10.82 8.69
CA LEU A 47 -4.06 10.87 9.36
C LEU A 47 -3.88 9.73 10.36
N ARG A 48 -4.91 9.41 11.17
CA ARG A 48 -4.85 8.30 12.11
C ARG A 48 -4.75 6.96 11.40
N ASN A 49 -5.47 6.78 10.30
CA ASN A 49 -5.38 5.58 9.48
C ASN A 49 -4.02 5.46 8.79
N PHE A 50 -3.46 6.54 8.24
CA PHE A 50 -2.10 6.56 7.71
C PHE A 50 -1.06 6.22 8.78
N ASN A 51 -1.12 6.87 9.95
CA ASN A 51 -0.20 6.59 11.06
C ASN A 51 -0.32 5.15 11.60
N ARG A 52 -1.50 4.54 11.46
CA ARG A 52 -1.72 3.13 11.80
C ARG A 52 -1.22 2.19 10.70
N ALA A 53 -1.54 2.47 9.44
CA ALA A 53 -1.20 1.70 8.25
C ALA A 53 0.29 1.76 7.89
N SER A 54 0.98 2.81 8.35
CA SER A 54 2.44 2.96 8.30
C SER A 54 3.16 1.95 9.20
N LYS A 55 2.44 1.27 10.11
CA LYS A 55 2.99 0.13 10.86
C LYS A 55 3.09 -1.09 9.95
N TYR A 56 3.94 -2.02 10.31
CA TYR A 56 4.13 -3.29 9.59
C TYR A 56 2.83 -4.12 9.53
N PHE A 57 2.25 -4.35 8.34
CA PHE A 57 1.06 -5.20 8.17
C PHE A 57 1.39 -6.62 7.73
N LYS A 58 0.67 -7.56 8.34
CA LYS A 58 0.79 -9.00 8.15
C LYS A 58 -0.55 -9.51 7.58
N LEU A 59 -0.68 -9.73 6.28
CA LEU A 59 -1.97 -10.09 5.65
C LEU A 59 -1.81 -11.23 4.62
N ASN A 60 -2.85 -12.04 4.46
CA ASN A 60 -3.03 -12.93 3.30
C ASN A 60 -3.74 -12.16 2.16
N PHE A 61 -3.86 -12.76 0.97
CA PHE A 61 -4.48 -12.08 -0.17
C PHE A 61 -5.98 -11.80 0.03
N ASP A 62 -6.73 -12.71 0.66
CA ASP A 62 -8.17 -12.53 0.89
C ASP A 62 -8.43 -11.35 1.83
N SER A 63 -7.71 -11.31 2.95
CA SER A 63 -7.73 -10.19 3.90
C SER A 63 -7.31 -8.89 3.23
N LEU A 64 -6.33 -8.92 2.32
CA LEU A 64 -5.90 -7.73 1.59
C LEU A 64 -6.97 -7.22 0.60
N ARG A 65 -7.77 -8.11 -0.01
CA ARG A 65 -8.86 -7.70 -0.91
C ARG A 65 -9.91 -6.88 -0.17
N GLU A 66 -10.30 -7.36 1.00
CA GLU A 66 -11.37 -6.79 1.84
C GLU A 66 -10.89 -5.62 2.73
N TYR A 67 -9.57 -5.42 2.86
CA TYR A 67 -9.04 -4.39 3.73
C TYR A 67 -9.35 -2.97 3.21
N GLN A 68 -10.32 -2.32 3.85
CA GLN A 68 -10.82 -0.98 3.50
C GLN A 68 -9.73 0.12 3.46
N PHE A 69 -8.61 -0.06 4.17
CA PHE A 69 -7.53 0.92 4.25
C PHE A 69 -6.25 0.49 3.51
N LYS A 70 -6.35 -0.43 2.54
CA LYS A 70 -5.18 -0.95 1.81
C LYS A 70 -4.32 0.12 1.13
N ASN A 71 -4.91 1.21 0.66
CA ASN A 71 -4.19 2.33 0.04
C ASN A 71 -3.40 3.21 1.02
N TYR A 72 -3.47 2.94 2.33
CA TYR A 72 -2.62 3.59 3.33
C TYR A 72 -1.42 2.73 3.71
N LEU A 73 -1.34 1.49 3.22
CA LEU A 73 -0.27 0.56 3.56
C LEU A 73 1.03 1.01 2.88
N THR A 74 2.06 1.26 3.68
CA THR A 74 3.42 1.53 3.19
C THR A 74 4.32 0.31 3.31
N THR A 75 4.04 -0.57 4.28
CA THR A 75 4.80 -1.80 4.54
C THR A 75 3.87 -3.00 4.65
N LEU A 76 4.05 -3.99 3.76
CA LEU A 76 3.21 -5.17 3.66
C LEU A 76 4.06 -6.46 3.69
N LYS A 77 3.70 -7.39 4.58
CA LYS A 77 4.15 -8.78 4.52
C LYS A 77 2.98 -9.67 4.10
N ILE A 78 3.16 -10.34 2.97
CA ILE A 78 2.23 -11.35 2.45
C ILE A 78 2.60 -12.72 3.04
N ILE A 79 1.62 -13.37 3.68
CA ILE A 79 1.77 -14.69 4.31
C ILE A 79 0.57 -15.57 3.98
N ASN A 80 0.78 -16.88 4.00
CA ASN A 80 -0.29 -17.85 3.95
C ASN A 80 -1.06 -17.85 5.28
N ASP A 81 -2.38 -17.80 5.19
CA ASP A 81 -3.13 -18.57 6.18
C ASP A 81 -2.84 -20.04 5.93
N ASP A 82 -2.61 -20.83 6.97
CA ASP A 82 -2.44 -22.28 6.85
C ASP A 82 -3.77 -22.98 6.46
N THR A 83 -4.73 -22.25 5.88
CA THR A 83 -6.01 -22.76 5.41
C THR A 83 -5.83 -23.52 4.10
N PHE A 84 -6.41 -24.71 4.08
CA PHE A 84 -6.29 -25.78 3.08
C PHE A 84 -6.61 -25.41 1.61
N PHE A 85 -6.95 -24.16 1.28
CA PHE A 85 -7.33 -23.72 -0.07
C PHE A 85 -6.15 -23.24 -0.92
N SER A 86 -4.91 -23.53 -0.51
CA SER A 86 -3.65 -23.07 -1.14
C SER A 86 -3.38 -23.49 -2.61
N ASN A 87 -4.38 -23.95 -3.37
CA ASN A 87 -4.17 -24.62 -4.66
C ASN A 87 -5.02 -24.12 -5.84
N ILE A 88 -5.76 -23.02 -5.74
CA ILE A 88 -6.47 -22.50 -6.92
C ILE A 88 -6.03 -21.05 -7.11
N ASP A 89 -5.16 -20.87 -8.10
CA ASP A 89 -4.53 -19.62 -8.53
C ASP A 89 -3.37 -19.11 -7.67
N LEU A 90 -2.22 -19.77 -7.81
CA LEU A 90 -0.87 -19.38 -7.35
C LEU A 90 -0.34 -18.08 -7.98
N HIS A 91 -1.20 -17.23 -8.53
CA HIS A 91 -0.83 -15.98 -9.18
C HIS A 91 -1.23 -14.79 -8.30
N VAL A 92 -0.41 -13.75 -8.25
CA VAL A 92 -0.87 -12.46 -7.73
C VAL A 92 -2.05 -12.02 -8.59
N PRO A 93 -3.27 -11.87 -8.05
CA PRO A 93 -4.35 -11.28 -8.81
C PRO A 93 -3.91 -9.88 -9.25
N ASN A 94 -3.98 -9.60 -10.54
CA ASN A 94 -3.45 -8.39 -11.13
C ASN A 94 -3.84 -7.14 -10.31
N LYS A 95 -2.84 -6.33 -9.91
CA LYS A 95 -3.00 -5.09 -9.12
C LYS A 95 -3.60 -5.25 -7.71
N ILE A 96 -3.50 -6.41 -7.07
CA ILE A 96 -3.96 -6.57 -5.68
C ILE A 96 -3.12 -5.77 -4.67
N ILE A 97 -1.84 -5.58 -4.96
CA ILE A 97 -0.91 -4.83 -4.12
C ILE A 97 -1.12 -3.33 -4.38
N PRO A 98 -1.48 -2.53 -3.36
CA PRO A 98 -1.70 -1.10 -3.52
C PRO A 98 -0.44 -0.35 -3.94
N TYR A 99 -0.58 0.68 -4.78
CA TYR A 99 0.52 1.58 -5.18
C TYR A 99 1.10 2.42 -4.02
N SER A 100 0.48 2.39 -2.84
CA SER A 100 1.03 3.03 -1.64
C SER A 100 2.14 2.19 -0.98
N VAL A 101 2.26 0.92 -1.35
CA VAL A 101 3.24 0.00 -0.75
C VAL A 101 4.62 0.31 -1.29
N GLU A 102 5.54 0.58 -0.36
CA GLU A 102 6.95 0.85 -0.60
C GLU A 102 7.83 -0.34 -0.19
N ASN A 103 7.49 -0.98 0.94
CA ASN A 103 8.22 -2.11 1.49
C ASN A 103 7.37 -3.37 1.40
N LEU A 104 7.80 -4.35 0.61
CA LEU A 104 7.08 -5.60 0.40
C LEU A 104 7.93 -6.80 0.83
N VAL A 105 7.31 -7.68 1.62
CA VAL A 105 7.89 -8.97 2.01
C VAL A 105 6.98 -10.09 1.55
N ILE A 106 7.46 -10.93 0.63
CA ILE A 106 6.73 -12.09 0.11
C ILE A 106 7.34 -13.35 0.74
N ASN A 107 6.59 -14.02 1.61
CA ASN A 107 7.03 -15.29 2.23
C ASN A 107 6.07 -16.43 1.90
N GLN A 108 5.76 -16.56 0.62
CA GLN A 108 4.88 -17.58 0.05
C GLN A 108 5.45 -18.00 -1.30
N ASN A 109 5.17 -19.23 -1.72
CA ASN A 109 5.44 -19.64 -3.09
C ASN A 109 4.36 -19.06 -3.99
N LEU A 110 4.73 -18.16 -4.91
CA LEU A 110 3.78 -17.37 -5.70
C LEU A 110 4.38 -17.07 -7.08
N LEU A 111 3.60 -17.31 -8.12
CA LEU A 111 4.00 -17.06 -9.50
C LEU A 111 3.84 -15.57 -9.82
N LEU A 112 4.99 -14.92 -9.96
CA LEU A 112 5.10 -13.50 -10.30
C LEU A 112 5.34 -13.31 -11.79
N LYS A 113 4.52 -12.46 -12.42
CA LYS A 113 4.65 -12.00 -13.79
C LYS A 113 5.01 -10.53 -13.84
N LYS A 114 5.49 -10.08 -15.00
CA LYS A 114 5.72 -8.67 -15.28
C LYS A 114 4.44 -7.86 -15.07
N GLY A 115 4.51 -6.87 -14.18
CA GLY A 115 3.39 -5.99 -13.86
C GLY A 115 2.59 -6.37 -12.60
N ASP A 116 2.88 -7.51 -11.98
CA ASP A 116 2.20 -7.91 -10.73
C ASP A 116 2.61 -7.04 -9.54
N LEU A 117 3.86 -6.56 -9.55
CA LEU A 117 4.43 -5.72 -8.51
C LEU A 117 4.37 -4.24 -8.94
N PRO A 118 3.79 -3.34 -8.13
CA PRO A 118 3.74 -1.92 -8.45
C PRO A 118 5.14 -1.27 -8.43
N ASP A 119 5.35 -0.31 -9.32
CA ASP A 119 6.61 0.46 -9.43
C ASP A 119 6.88 1.38 -8.22
N SER A 120 5.95 1.48 -7.26
CA SER A 120 6.10 2.18 -5.98
C SER A 120 7.05 1.48 -5.01
N ILE A 121 7.27 0.18 -5.18
CA ILE A 121 8.06 -0.63 -4.25
C ILE A 121 9.54 -0.23 -4.34
N ASN A 122 10.10 0.22 -3.22
CA ASN A 122 11.52 0.57 -3.07
C ASN A 122 12.33 -0.55 -2.40
N SER A 123 11.68 -1.42 -1.64
CA SER A 123 12.33 -2.50 -0.88
C SER A 123 11.51 -3.78 -0.99
N LEU A 124 12.13 -4.83 -1.53
CA LEU A 124 11.50 -6.13 -1.76
C LEU A 124 12.32 -7.24 -1.10
N SER A 125 11.65 -8.08 -0.33
CA SER A 125 12.25 -9.25 0.30
C SER A 125 11.46 -10.51 -0.05
N PHE A 126 12.15 -11.48 -0.65
CA PHE A 126 11.67 -12.83 -0.81
C PHE A 126 12.08 -13.68 0.39
N GLY A 127 11.12 -14.31 1.03
CA GLY A 127 11.33 -15.18 2.18
C GLY A 127 11.68 -16.62 1.79
N ARG A 128 11.93 -17.45 2.81
CA ARG A 128 12.36 -18.84 2.66
C ARG A 128 11.35 -19.76 1.97
N ARG A 129 10.06 -19.39 1.99
CA ARG A 129 8.98 -20.16 1.35
C ARG A 129 8.83 -19.87 -0.15
N PHE A 130 9.49 -18.84 -0.67
CA PHE A 130 9.46 -18.51 -2.10
C PHE A 130 10.41 -19.47 -2.85
N LYS A 131 9.87 -20.24 -3.79
CA LYS A 131 10.60 -21.27 -4.57
C LYS A 131 10.50 -21.05 -6.09
N GLU A 132 9.75 -20.04 -6.51
CA GLU A 132 9.59 -19.68 -7.92
C GLU A 132 10.86 -19.05 -8.51
N GLU A 133 10.98 -19.15 -9.83
CA GLU A 133 12.04 -18.52 -10.59
C GLU A 133 11.71 -17.06 -10.90
N ILE A 134 12.64 -16.16 -10.60
CA ILE A 134 12.52 -14.74 -10.93
C ILE A 134 13.17 -14.49 -12.30
N SER A 135 12.35 -14.09 -13.27
CA SER A 135 12.79 -13.69 -14.60
C SER A 135 13.04 -12.18 -14.70
N SER A 136 13.79 -11.77 -15.73
CA SER A 136 14.03 -10.37 -16.03
C SER A 136 12.72 -9.61 -16.25
N GLY A 137 12.57 -8.45 -15.61
CA GLY A 137 11.39 -7.58 -15.78
C GLY A 137 10.22 -7.86 -14.83
N VAL A 138 10.32 -8.85 -13.95
CA VAL A 138 9.38 -9.05 -12.83
C VAL A 138 9.59 -8.02 -11.72
N LEU A 139 10.84 -7.62 -11.50
CA LEU A 139 11.18 -6.65 -10.45
C LEU A 139 10.70 -5.23 -10.80
N PRO A 140 10.21 -4.45 -9.81
CA PRO A 140 9.83 -3.05 -9.98
C PRO A 140 10.99 -2.19 -10.49
N LYS A 141 10.68 -1.16 -11.29
CA LYS A 141 11.70 -0.30 -11.90
C LYS A 141 12.47 0.56 -10.91
N ASN A 142 11.84 0.94 -9.79
CA ASN A 142 12.41 1.84 -8.79
C ASN A 142 12.99 1.10 -7.58
N LEU A 143 13.23 -0.22 -7.71
CA LEU A 143 13.67 -1.03 -6.59
C LEU A 143 15.09 -0.63 -6.14
N VAL A 144 15.25 -0.31 -4.86
CA VAL A 144 16.53 0.12 -4.25
C VAL A 144 17.14 -0.99 -3.41
N LYS A 145 16.30 -1.75 -2.71
CA LYS A 145 16.71 -2.85 -1.82
C LYS A 145 16.08 -4.16 -2.27
N LEU A 146 16.90 -5.18 -2.48
CA LEU A 146 16.45 -6.52 -2.83
C LEU A 146 17.07 -7.53 -1.88
N ARG A 147 16.24 -8.35 -1.24
CA ARG A 147 16.66 -9.51 -0.45
C ARG A 147 16.11 -10.77 -1.07
N LEU A 148 16.99 -11.68 -1.47
CA LEU A 148 16.65 -12.98 -2.01
C LEU A 148 16.82 -14.04 -0.92
N GLY A 149 15.73 -14.77 -0.63
CA GLY A 149 15.75 -15.90 0.29
C GLY A 149 16.50 -17.09 -0.31
N HIS A 150 16.99 -18.00 0.52
CA HIS A 150 17.85 -19.11 0.09
C HIS A 150 17.27 -20.04 -1.01
N ASN A 151 15.94 -20.17 -1.06
CA ASN A 151 15.25 -21.02 -2.06
C ASN A 151 14.89 -20.29 -3.34
N THR A 152 15.23 -19.00 -3.46
CA THR A 152 14.88 -18.19 -4.62
C THR A 152 15.67 -18.67 -5.83
N LYS A 153 14.97 -19.04 -6.91
CA LYS A 153 15.60 -19.36 -8.19
C LYS A 153 15.69 -18.10 -9.03
N ILE A 154 16.80 -17.92 -9.73
CA ILE A 154 17.04 -16.77 -10.61
C ILE A 154 17.23 -17.32 -12.03
N SER A 155 16.56 -16.71 -13.00
CA SER A 155 16.71 -17.13 -14.39
C SER A 155 18.11 -16.86 -14.94
N SER A 156 18.55 -17.68 -15.89
CA SER A 156 19.89 -17.56 -16.49
C SER A 156 20.12 -16.23 -17.20
N ASN A 157 19.05 -15.59 -17.68
CA ASN A 157 19.06 -14.29 -18.33
C ASN A 157 18.63 -13.14 -17.40
N PHE A 158 18.62 -13.36 -16.09
CA PHE A 158 18.15 -12.36 -15.14
C PHE A 158 19.06 -11.12 -15.15
N ILE A 159 18.44 -9.96 -15.31
CA ILE A 159 19.10 -8.66 -15.28
C ILE A 159 18.66 -7.94 -14.02
N LEU A 160 19.63 -7.62 -13.17
CA LEU A 160 19.40 -6.83 -11.97
C LEU A 160 19.06 -5.37 -12.35
N PRO A 161 17.98 -4.77 -11.81
CA PRO A 161 17.68 -3.36 -12.02
C PRO A 161 18.86 -2.47 -11.60
N LYS A 162 19.22 -1.50 -12.45
CA LYS A 162 20.32 -0.55 -12.21
C LYS A 162 20.13 0.35 -10.98
N THR A 163 18.90 0.42 -10.47
CA THR A 163 18.50 1.23 -9.31
C THR A 163 18.86 0.59 -7.97
N ILE A 164 19.20 -0.70 -7.95
CA ILE A 164 19.49 -1.43 -6.71
C ILE A 164 20.79 -0.94 -6.10
N LYS A 165 20.70 -0.50 -4.83
CA LYS A 165 21.84 -0.08 -4.01
C LYS A 165 22.22 -1.11 -2.96
N HIS A 166 21.26 -1.96 -2.55
CA HIS A 166 21.49 -2.99 -1.55
C HIS A 166 20.92 -4.32 -2.03
N LEU A 167 21.80 -5.31 -2.17
CA LEU A 167 21.44 -6.68 -2.49
C LEU A 167 21.85 -7.59 -1.34
N THR A 168 20.94 -8.42 -0.85
CA THR A 168 21.22 -9.42 0.18
C THR A 168 20.80 -10.79 -0.31
N LEU A 169 21.72 -11.74 -0.26
CA LEU A 169 21.49 -13.14 -0.60
C LEU A 169 21.54 -13.95 0.69
N GLU A 170 20.41 -14.53 1.10
CA GLU A 170 20.41 -15.46 2.23
C GLU A 170 21.06 -16.77 1.80
N ARG A 171 22.20 -17.12 2.41
CA ARG A 171 22.79 -18.45 2.24
C ARG A 171 22.18 -19.42 3.24
N ASN A 172 22.00 -20.66 2.79
CA ASN A 172 21.83 -21.77 3.71
C ASN A 172 23.19 -22.06 4.36
N ILE A 173 23.29 -21.90 5.67
CA ILE A 173 24.46 -22.33 6.44
C ILE A 173 24.01 -23.63 7.10
N ASN A 174 24.33 -24.75 6.45
CA ASN A 174 24.23 -26.10 7.01
C ASN A 174 25.59 -26.50 7.53
#